data_AF-A0A7C7RT16-F1
#
_entry.id   AF-A0A7C7RT16-F1
#
_cell.length_a   1.000
_cell.length_b   1.000
_cell.length_c   1.000
_cell.angle_alpha   90.00
_cell.angle_beta   90.00
_cell.angle_gamma   90.00
#
_symmetry.space_group_name_H-M   'P 1'
#
loop_
_entity.id
_entity.type
_entity.pdbx_description
1 polymer ?
#
loop_
_entity_poly.entity_id
_entity_poly.type
_entity_poly.pdbx_seq_one_letter_code
_entity_poly.pdbx_strand_id
1 'polypeptide(L)'
;MSSHTLEQCLVESDPARLEVIARLWGLESLPKRRREATAALAERMLASGELEQVWTALPPEERAALTALQTAGGTTPWPTFTRRWGQVRTMGPGRMAREQPWETPVSPAEGLWYRGLLFRTFVEGPTGLYEVALLPQELRA
;
A
#
# COMPACT_ATOMS: atom_id res chain seq x y z
N MET A 1 19.17 -6.46 -3.30
CA MET A 1 17.71 -6.30 -3.47
C MET A 1 17.29 -5.14 -2.60
N SER A 2 16.76 -4.06 -3.17
CA SER A 2 16.41 -2.86 -2.40
C SER A 2 15.17 -3.14 -1.54
N SER A 3 15.39 -3.57 -0.29
CA SER A 3 14.34 -3.66 0.72
C SER A 3 13.94 -2.24 1.10
N HIS A 4 12.73 -1.84 0.72
CA HIS A 4 12.16 -0.58 1.16
C HIS A 4 11.37 -0.84 2.45
N THR A 5 11.58 0.03 3.44
CA THR A 5 10.84 -0.01 4.70
C THR A 5 9.42 0.53 4.50
N LEU A 6 8.51 0.15 5.38
CA LEU A 6 7.15 0.68 5.38
C LEU A 6 7.14 2.21 5.46
N GLU A 7 7.94 2.80 6.35
CA GLU A 7 8.01 4.26 6.50
C GLU A 7 8.47 4.94 5.21
N GLN A 8 9.50 4.41 4.52
CA GLN A 8 9.96 4.95 3.23
C GLN A 8 8.83 4.95 2.19
N CYS A 9 8.09 3.85 2.10
CA CYS A 9 6.97 3.71 1.17
C CYS A 9 5.83 4.70 1.48
N LEU A 10 5.55 4.93 2.76
CA LEU A 10 4.56 5.91 3.21
C LEU A 10 5.04 7.36 2.93
N VAL A 11 6.32 7.67 3.14
CA VAL A 11 6.91 8.99 2.85
C VAL A 11 6.77 9.38 1.39
N GLU A 12 6.82 8.43 0.47
CA GLU A 12 6.66 8.66 -0.98
C GLU A 12 5.18 8.74 -1.43
N SER A 13 4.24 8.33 -0.59
CA SER A 13 2.80 8.24 -0.95
C SER A 13 2.10 9.59 -0.90
N ASP A 14 1.24 9.93 -1.87
CA ASP A 14 0.48 11.20 -1.87
C ASP A 14 -0.17 11.55 -0.50
N PRO A 15 -0.12 12.81 -0.02
CA PRO A 15 -0.71 13.19 1.27
C PRO A 15 -2.18 12.82 1.44
N ALA A 16 -3.01 12.97 0.40
CA ALA A 16 -4.42 12.60 0.49
C ALA A 16 -4.59 11.08 0.65
N ARG A 17 -3.73 10.29 0.01
CA ARG A 17 -3.68 8.84 0.24
C ARG A 17 -3.26 8.51 1.67
N LEU A 18 -2.30 9.23 2.27
CA LEU A 18 -1.91 8.99 3.66
C LEU A 18 -3.08 9.19 4.63
N GLU A 19 -3.88 10.23 4.44
CA GLU A 19 -5.09 10.46 5.26
C GLU A 19 -6.09 9.31 5.13
N VAL A 20 -6.25 8.75 3.92
CA VAL A 20 -7.10 7.57 3.70
C VAL A 20 -6.55 6.35 4.44
N ILE A 21 -5.25 6.08 4.32
CA ILE A 21 -4.62 4.95 5.03
C ILE A 21 -4.81 5.15 6.54
N ALA A 22 -4.52 6.32 7.08
CA ALA A 22 -4.70 6.64 8.50
C ALA A 22 -6.13 6.36 8.98
N ARG A 23 -7.15 6.81 8.23
CA ARG A 23 -8.56 6.54 8.55
C ARG A 23 -8.88 5.04 8.54
N LEU A 24 -8.37 4.28 7.57
CA LEU A 24 -8.60 2.84 7.47
C LEU A 24 -7.90 2.05 8.58
N TRP A 25 -6.83 2.60 9.14
CA TRP A 25 -6.14 2.09 10.32
C TRP A 25 -6.61 2.75 11.62
N GLY A 26 -7.77 3.41 11.62
CA GLY A 26 -8.41 3.92 12.83
C GLY A 26 -7.66 5.07 13.52
N LEU A 27 -6.87 5.85 12.79
CA LEU A 27 -6.32 7.12 13.26
C LEU A 27 -7.26 8.27 12.86
N GLU A 28 -7.60 9.12 13.82
CA GLU A 28 -8.50 10.26 13.59
C GLU A 28 -7.84 11.41 12.83
N SER A 29 -6.53 11.58 13.02
CA SER A 29 -5.74 12.62 12.34
C SER A 29 -4.26 12.25 12.29
N LEU A 30 -3.56 12.81 11.31
CA LEU A 30 -2.12 12.71 11.20
C LEU A 30 -1.43 14.02 11.62
N PRO A 31 -0.21 13.94 12.20
CA PRO A 31 0.67 15.10 12.36
C PRO A 31 0.85 15.88 11.06
N LYS A 32 0.99 17.22 11.15
CA LYS A 32 1.18 18.06 9.96
C LYS A 32 2.51 17.81 9.24
N ARG A 33 3.54 17.39 9.97
CA ARG A 33 4.86 17.14 9.40
C ARG A 33 4.90 15.76 8.79
N ARG A 34 5.24 15.69 7.52
CA ARG A 34 5.26 14.45 6.72
C ARG A 34 5.96 13.29 7.42
N ARG A 35 7.16 13.51 7.96
CA ARG A 35 7.95 12.48 8.64
C ARG A 35 7.28 11.97 9.92
N GLU A 36 6.68 12.88 10.69
CA GLU A 36 5.95 12.52 11.92
C GLU A 36 4.67 11.74 11.56
N ALA A 37 3.99 12.13 10.49
CA ALA A 37 2.80 11.43 9.99
C ALA A 37 3.09 10.00 9.54
N THR A 38 4.16 9.81 8.75
CA THR A 38 4.52 8.50 8.22
C THR A 38 5.06 7.58 9.31
N ALA A 39 5.80 8.12 10.28
CA ALA A 39 6.23 7.38 11.46
C ALA A 39 5.04 6.94 12.32
N ALA A 40 4.11 7.84 12.65
CA ALA A 40 2.91 7.51 13.42
C ALA A 40 2.04 6.47 12.71
N LEU A 41 1.92 6.55 11.38
CA LEU A 41 1.18 5.58 10.60
C LEU A 41 1.89 4.22 10.55
N ALA A 42 3.20 4.18 10.33
CA ALA A 42 3.97 2.95 10.38
C ALA A 42 3.90 2.29 11.76
N GLU A 43 4.01 3.07 12.84
CA GLU A 43 3.85 2.59 14.22
C GLU A 43 2.47 1.96 14.42
N ARG A 44 1.39 2.63 13.98
CA ARG A 44 0.03 2.07 14.06
C ARG A 44 -0.10 0.77 13.27
N MET A 45 0.45 0.73 12.05
CA MET A 45 0.36 -0.45 11.18
C MET A 45 1.11 -1.66 11.74
N LEU A 46 2.20 -1.42 12.47
CA LEU A 46 3.06 -2.45 13.05
C LEU A 46 2.75 -2.72 14.53
N ALA A 47 1.75 -2.05 15.10
CA ALA A 47 1.30 -2.33 16.44
C ALA A 47 0.74 -3.76 16.53
N SER A 48 1.01 -4.43 17.66
CA SER A 48 0.70 -5.84 17.84
C SER A 48 -0.80 -6.12 17.63
N GLY A 49 -1.12 -7.05 16.73
CA GLY A 49 -2.49 -7.47 16.44
C GLY A 49 -3.21 -6.62 15.38
N GLU A 50 -2.74 -5.41 15.08
CA GLU A 50 -3.38 -4.54 14.08
C GLU A 50 -3.19 -5.09 12.67
N LEU A 51 -1.96 -5.50 12.32
CA LEU A 51 -1.68 -6.09 11.00
C LEU A 51 -2.44 -7.41 10.82
N GLU A 52 -2.44 -8.29 11.83
CA GLU A 52 -3.16 -9.56 11.79
C GLU A 52 -4.68 -9.36 11.67
N GLN A 53 -5.22 -8.35 12.35
CA GLN A 53 -6.63 -8.00 12.25
C GLN A 53 -6.97 -7.53 10.83
N VAL A 54 -6.19 -6.61 10.26
CA VAL A 54 -6.37 -6.15 8.89
C VAL A 54 -6.27 -7.32 7.91
N TRP A 55 -5.25 -8.17 8.04
CA TRP A 55 -5.03 -9.34 7.19
C TRP A 55 -6.22 -10.31 7.21
N THR A 56 -6.75 -10.57 8.39
CA THR A 56 -7.88 -11.48 8.61
C THR A 56 -9.19 -10.89 8.05
N ALA A 57 -9.32 -9.57 8.05
CA ALA A 57 -10.47 -8.86 7.48
C ALA A 57 -10.40 -8.69 5.95
N LEU A 58 -9.25 -8.99 5.31
CA LEU A 58 -9.12 -8.85 3.85
C LEU A 58 -10.09 -9.79 3.10
N PRO A 59 -10.74 -9.30 2.03
CA PRO A 59 -11.40 -10.15 1.06
C PRO A 59 -10.47 -11.24 0.52
N PRO A 60 -10.99 -12.42 0.12
CA PRO A 60 -10.17 -13.54 -0.35
C PRO A 60 -9.22 -13.17 -1.49
N GLU A 61 -9.65 -12.34 -2.44
CA GLU A 61 -8.83 -11.92 -3.58
C GLU A 61 -7.70 -10.94 -3.19
N GLU A 62 -7.95 -10.03 -2.24
CA GLU A 62 -6.92 -9.13 -1.69
C GLU A 62 -5.86 -9.92 -0.93
N ARG A 63 -6.29 -10.90 -0.11
CA ARG A 63 -5.37 -11.80 0.59
C ARG A 63 -4.53 -12.61 -0.39
N ALA A 64 -5.13 -13.16 -1.44
CA ALA A 64 -4.42 -13.90 -2.48
C ALA A 64 -3.37 -13.04 -3.20
N ALA A 65 -3.68 -11.76 -3.47
CA ALA A 65 -2.75 -10.83 -4.07
C ALA A 65 -1.54 -10.52 -3.17
N LEU A 66 -1.75 -10.34 -1.85
CA LEU A 66 -0.67 -10.17 -0.89
C LEU A 66 0.19 -11.42 -0.74
N THR A 67 -0.41 -12.60 -0.62
CA THR A 67 0.32 -13.87 -0.54
C THR A 67 1.18 -14.10 -1.79
N ALA A 68 0.68 -13.73 -2.97
CA ALA A 68 1.46 -13.79 -4.20
C ALA A 68 2.69 -12.85 -4.15
N LEU A 69 2.55 -11.63 -3.63
CA LEU A 69 3.69 -10.74 -3.40
C LEU A 69 4.68 -11.31 -2.39
N GLN A 70 4.22 -11.82 -1.25
CA GLN A 70 5.09 -12.45 -0.24
C GLN A 70 5.90 -13.59 -0.85
N THR A 71 5.23 -14.48 -1.60
CA THR A 71 5.87 -15.65 -2.24
C THR A 71 6.87 -15.23 -3.32
N ALA A 72 6.64 -14.08 -3.98
CA ALA A 72 7.57 -13.48 -4.95
C ALA A 72 8.73 -12.71 -4.31
N GLY A 73 8.90 -12.75 -2.97
CA GLY A 73 9.95 -12.02 -2.26
C GLY A 73 9.61 -10.55 -1.99
N GLY A 74 8.33 -10.20 -2.06
CA GLY A 74 7.78 -8.89 -1.75
C GLY A 74 7.76 -7.90 -2.91
N THR A 75 8.19 -8.29 -4.10
CA THR A 75 8.10 -7.43 -5.30
C THR A 75 7.62 -8.20 -6.52
N THR A 76 6.95 -7.51 -7.44
CA THR A 76 6.56 -8.05 -8.76
C THR A 76 6.48 -6.89 -9.74
N PRO A 77 6.91 -7.03 -11.01
CA PRO A 77 6.75 -5.97 -12.01
C PRO A 77 5.32 -5.43 -12.05
N TRP A 78 5.15 -4.11 -12.02
CA TRP A 78 3.83 -3.47 -11.90
C TRP A 78 2.83 -3.90 -12.99
N PRO A 79 3.22 -4.01 -14.28
CA PRO A 79 2.32 -4.51 -15.33
C PRO A 79 1.90 -5.97 -15.09
N THR A 80 2.81 -6.81 -14.59
CA THR A 80 2.51 -8.22 -14.27
C THR A 80 1.52 -8.32 -13.11
N PHE A 81 1.72 -7.53 -12.06
CA PHE A 81 0.84 -7.52 -10.89
C PHE A 81 -0.56 -7.03 -11.26
N THR A 82 -0.67 -5.88 -11.94
CA THR A 82 -1.98 -5.28 -12.28
C THR A 82 -2.75 -6.06 -13.36
N ARG A 83 -2.05 -6.79 -14.24
CA ARG A 83 -2.72 -7.73 -15.17
C ARG A 83 -3.43 -8.86 -14.42
N ARG A 84 -2.88 -9.31 -13.29
CA ARG A 84 -3.46 -10.43 -12.52
C ARG A 84 -4.47 -9.96 -11.47
N TRP A 85 -4.18 -8.87 -10.77
CA TRP A 85 -4.92 -8.40 -9.59
C TRP A 85 -5.71 -7.11 -9.84
N GLY A 86 -5.80 -6.70 -11.10
CA GLY A 86 -6.52 -5.52 -11.57
C GLY A 86 -5.75 -4.21 -11.39
N GLN A 87 -6.33 -3.14 -11.95
CA GLN A 87 -5.70 -1.81 -12.00
C GLN A 87 -5.99 -1.01 -10.73
N VAL A 88 -5.06 -0.12 -10.38
CA VAL A 88 -5.26 0.95 -9.39
C VAL A 88 -5.57 2.23 -10.13
N ARG A 89 -6.74 2.84 -9.89
CA ARG A 89 -7.14 4.07 -10.60
C ARG A 89 -6.26 5.23 -10.15
N THR A 90 -5.67 5.95 -11.10
CA THR A 90 -4.98 7.21 -10.82
C THR A 90 -6.02 8.30 -10.55
N MET A 91 -6.01 8.85 -9.34
CA MET A 91 -6.92 9.91 -8.93
C MET A 91 -6.14 11.03 -8.24
N GLY A 92 -6.39 12.28 -8.64
CA GLY A 92 -5.94 13.44 -7.87
C GLY A 92 -6.76 13.61 -6.58
N PRO A 93 -6.28 14.40 -5.61
CA PRO A 93 -6.89 14.54 -4.28
C PRO A 93 -8.39 14.90 -4.31
N GLY A 94 -8.79 15.84 -5.15
CA GLY A 94 -10.19 16.28 -5.25
C GLY A 94 -11.14 15.20 -5.78
N ARG A 95 -10.68 14.36 -6.72
CA ARG A 95 -11.46 13.22 -7.22
C ARG A 95 -11.53 12.11 -6.19
N MET A 96 -10.41 11.80 -5.55
CA MET A 96 -10.30 10.81 -4.50
C MET A 96 -11.23 11.11 -3.32
N ALA A 97 -11.28 12.37 -2.86
CA ALA A 97 -12.18 12.81 -1.79
C ALA A 97 -13.67 12.67 -2.14
N ARG A 98 -14.03 12.91 -3.41
CA ARG A 98 -15.42 12.80 -3.89
C ARG A 98 -15.87 11.37 -4.13
N GLU A 99 -15.03 10.56 -4.76
CA GLU A 99 -15.38 9.21 -5.20
C GLU A 99 -15.08 8.14 -4.15
N GLN A 100 -14.25 8.44 -3.15
CA GLN A 100 -13.89 7.55 -2.05
C GLN A 100 -13.60 6.10 -2.54
N PRO A 101 -12.64 5.92 -3.46
CA PRO A 101 -12.42 4.64 -4.14
C PRO A 101 -12.08 3.46 -3.21
N TRP A 102 -11.70 3.72 -1.95
CA TRP A 102 -11.49 2.70 -0.92
C TRP A 102 -12.79 2.06 -0.43
N GLU A 103 -13.96 2.70 -0.60
CA GLU A 103 -15.25 2.12 -0.23
C GLU A 103 -15.73 1.07 -1.24
N THR A 104 -15.34 1.25 -2.51
CA THR A 104 -15.66 0.30 -3.59
C THR A 104 -14.47 0.25 -4.56
N PRO A 105 -13.40 -0.47 -4.16
CA PRO A 105 -12.24 -0.62 -5.03
C PRO A 105 -12.63 -1.42 -6.28
N VAL A 106 -12.10 -1.03 -7.44
CA VAL A 106 -12.38 -1.72 -8.71
C VAL A 106 -11.55 -2.99 -8.87
N SER A 107 -10.60 -3.22 -7.97
CA SER A 107 -9.72 -4.38 -8.01
C SER A 107 -9.11 -4.72 -6.65
N PRO A 108 -8.67 -5.97 -6.44
CA PRO A 108 -7.87 -6.34 -5.27
C PRO A 108 -6.63 -5.47 -5.08
N ALA A 109 -5.93 -5.14 -6.18
CA ALA A 109 -4.78 -4.24 -6.13
C ALA A 109 -5.14 -2.87 -5.55
N GLU A 110 -6.29 -2.31 -5.93
CA GLU A 110 -6.74 -1.00 -5.45
C GLU A 110 -7.18 -1.03 -3.97
N GLY A 111 -7.82 -2.11 -3.53
CA GLY A 111 -8.14 -2.30 -2.11
C GLY A 111 -6.88 -2.29 -1.24
N LEU A 112 -5.87 -3.08 -1.63
CA LEU A 112 -4.57 -3.11 -0.95
C LEU A 112 -3.83 -1.77 -1.00
N TRP A 113 -3.94 -1.05 -2.12
CA TRP A 113 -3.35 0.27 -2.28
C TRP A 113 -3.89 1.26 -1.26
N TYR A 114 -5.21 1.36 -1.09
CA TYR A 114 -5.79 2.30 -0.14
C TYR A 114 -5.61 1.87 1.32
N ARG A 115 -5.47 0.57 1.60
CA ARG A 115 -5.09 0.06 2.93
C ARG A 115 -3.60 0.26 3.28
N GLY A 116 -2.78 0.76 2.36
CA GLY A 116 -1.34 0.94 2.60
C GLY A 116 -0.55 -0.38 2.63
N LEU A 117 -1.09 -1.47 2.07
CA LEU A 117 -0.44 -2.78 2.03
C LEU A 117 0.26 -3.04 0.67
N LEU A 118 0.03 -2.18 -0.31
CA LEU A 118 0.64 -2.24 -1.64
C LEU A 118 1.22 -0.88 -2.02
N PHE A 119 2.45 -0.87 -2.51
CA PHE A 119 3.12 0.32 -3.02
C PHE A 119 3.61 0.12 -4.45
N ARG A 120 3.87 1.23 -5.14
CA ARG A 120 4.46 1.26 -6.47
C ARG A 120 5.73 2.10 -6.39
N THR A 121 6.86 1.50 -6.74
CA THR A 121 8.16 2.17 -6.75
C THR A 121 8.97 1.73 -7.96
N PHE A 122 10.12 2.38 -8.19
CA PHE A 122 11.06 2.04 -9.25
C PHE A 122 12.24 1.26 -8.68
N VAL A 123 12.67 0.23 -9.41
CA VAL A 123 13.89 -0.52 -9.09
C VAL A 123 14.78 -0.59 -10.32
N GLU A 124 16.09 -0.67 -10.09
CA GLU A 124 17.07 -0.82 -11.16
C GLU A 124 17.07 -2.26 -11.70
N GLY A 125 17.03 -2.37 -13.02
CA GLY A 125 17.13 -3.62 -13.76
C GLY A 125 18.18 -3.55 -14.87
N PRO A 126 18.41 -4.66 -15.59
CA PRO A 126 19.44 -4.74 -16.62
C PRO A 126 19.29 -3.73 -17.76
N THR A 127 18.07 -3.26 -18.02
CA THR A 127 17.74 -2.32 -19.10
C THR A 127 17.35 -0.93 -18.60
N GLY A 128 17.53 -0.65 -17.31
CA GLY A 128 17.15 0.62 -16.66
C GLY A 128 16.15 0.45 -15.53
N LEU A 129 15.60 1.58 -15.07
CA LEU A 129 14.59 1.62 -14.02
C LEU A 129 13.25 1.08 -14.55
N TYR A 130 12.59 0.24 -13.74
CA TYR A 130 11.24 -0.23 -14.02
C TYR A 130 10.39 -0.27 -12.75
N GLU A 131 9.08 -0.23 -12.95
CA GLU A 131 8.12 -0.16 -11.83
C GLU A 131 7.78 -1.54 -11.28
N VAL A 132 7.67 -1.61 -9.96
CA VAL A 132 7.24 -2.81 -9.24
C VAL A 132 6.09 -2.49 -8.29
N ALA A 133 5.17 -3.45 -8.17
CA ALA A 133 4.37 -3.64 -7.00
C ALA A 133 5.26 -4.11 -5.85
N LEU A 134 5.16 -3.46 -4.70
CA LEU A 134 6.02 -3.69 -3.53
C LEU A 134 5.17 -3.89 -2.27
N LEU A 135 5.49 -4.96 -1.55
CA LEU A 135 5.10 -5.18 -0.16
C LEU A 135 6.32 -4.85 0.75
N PRO A 136 6.25 -3.84 1.62
CA PRO A 136 7.34 -3.46 2.52
C PRO A 136 7.76 -4.61 3.41
N GLN A 137 9.04 -4.66 3.79
CA GLN A 137 9.63 -5.81 4.48
C GLN A 137 8.90 -6.15 5.80
N GLU A 138 8.52 -5.13 6.55
CA GLU A 138 7.87 -5.26 7.85
C GLU A 138 6.46 -5.86 7.75
N LEU A 139 5.81 -5.75 6.59
CA LEU A 139 4.48 -6.30 6.33
C LEU A 139 4.51 -7.72 5.73
N ARG A 140 5.70 -8.32 5.61
CA ARG A 140 5.86 -9.69 5.04
C ARG A 140 5.78 -10.80 6.09
N ALA A 141 5.72 -10.44 7.37
CA ALA A 141 5.76 -11.36 8.51
C ALA A 141 4.64 -12.42 8.47
#